data_AF-A0A938H0L1-F1
#
_entry.id   AF-A0A938H0L1-F1
#
_cell.length_a   1.000
_cell.length_b   1.000
_cell.length_c   1.000
_cell.angle_alpha   90.00
_cell.angle_beta   90.00
_cell.angle_gamma   90.00
#
_symmetry.space_group_name_H-M   'P 1'
#
loop_
_entity.id
_entity.type
_entity.pdbx_description
1 polymer ?
#
loop_
_entity_poly.entity_id
_entity_poly.type
_entity_poly.pdbx_seq_one_letter_code
_entity_poly.pdbx_strand_id
1 'polypeptide(L)'
;MVTTKTLPIEILGDLGLHEGDTLQVLAAGKSEVLVQISHREQTASPGSARAWLETARGSVKLAGGESAVDARMAYYAEKYGLGG
;
A
#
# COMPACT_ATOMS: atom_id res chain seq x y z
N MET A 1 -19.57 -15.67 -9.54
CA MET A 1 -18.65 -16.82 -9.36
C MET A 1 -17.23 -16.27 -9.42
N VAL A 2 -16.39 -16.60 -8.44
CA VAL A 2 -14.98 -16.13 -8.38
C VAL A 2 -14.08 -17.37 -8.50
N THR A 3 -12.97 -17.24 -9.22
CA THR A 3 -11.96 -18.30 -9.32
C THR A 3 -10.61 -17.70 -8.96
N THR A 4 -9.96 -18.28 -7.95
CA THR A 4 -8.62 -17.87 -7.51
C THR A 4 -7.59 -18.83 -8.08
N LYS A 5 -6.54 -18.29 -8.71
CA LYS A 5 -5.42 -19.04 -9.26
C LYS A 5 -4.12 -18.35 -8.87
N THR A 6 -3.09 -19.15 -8.64
CA THR A 6 -1.74 -18.64 -8.40
C THR A 6 -1.00 -18.57 -9.72
N LEU A 7 -0.35 -17.43 -9.97
CA LEU A 7 0.53 -17.22 -11.11
C LEU A 7 1.95 -16.96 -10.59
N PRO A 8 2.99 -17.45 -11.29
CA PRO A 8 4.37 -17.06 -11.00
C PRO A 8 4.54 -15.54 -11.11
N ILE A 9 5.31 -14.94 -10.18
CA ILE A 9 5.52 -13.49 -10.12
C ILE A 9 6.26 -12.98 -11.35
N GLU A 10 7.04 -13.84 -12.01
CA GLU A 10 7.81 -13.55 -13.22
C GLU A 10 6.91 -13.16 -14.39
N ILE A 11 5.66 -13.66 -14.41
CA ILE A 11 4.67 -13.28 -15.43
C ILE A 11 4.18 -11.84 -15.22
N LEU A 12 4.32 -11.34 -13.99
CA LEU A 12 3.78 -10.07 -13.52
C LEU A 12 4.86 -9.03 -13.17
N GLY A 13 6.15 -9.42 -13.24
CA GLY A 13 7.26 -8.73 -12.59
C GLY A 13 7.45 -7.28 -13.00
N ASP A 14 7.06 -6.94 -14.24
CA ASP A 14 7.19 -5.58 -14.80
C ASP A 14 5.86 -4.81 -14.86
N LEU A 15 4.76 -5.40 -14.35
CA LEU A 15 3.43 -4.80 -14.39
C LEU A 15 3.15 -3.84 -13.22
N GLY A 16 4.05 -3.76 -12.23
CA GLY A 16 3.91 -2.86 -11.08
C GLY A 16 2.72 -3.18 -10.18
N LEU A 17 2.34 -4.46 -10.08
CA LEU A 17 1.21 -4.91 -9.28
C LEU A 17 1.52 -4.92 -7.78
N HIS A 18 0.57 -4.43 -7.00
CA HIS A 18 0.60 -4.45 -5.54
C HIS A 18 -0.60 -5.24 -4.98
N GLU A 19 -0.50 -5.66 -3.72
CA GLU A 19 -1.61 -6.31 -3.03
C GLU A 19 -2.85 -5.40 -2.99
N GLY A 20 -3.98 -5.94 -3.44
CA GLY A 20 -5.24 -5.19 -3.51
C GLY A 20 -5.46 -4.43 -4.82
N ASP A 21 -4.50 -4.44 -5.75
CA ASP A 21 -4.73 -3.99 -7.13
C ASP A 21 -5.72 -4.92 -7.83
N THR A 22 -6.45 -4.36 -8.80
CA THR A 22 -7.42 -5.11 -9.59
C THR A 22 -6.93 -5.25 -11.02
N LEU A 23 -6.84 -6.49 -11.52
CA LEU A 23 -6.59 -6.79 -12.92
C LEU A 23 -7.89 -7.12 -13.62
N GLN A 24 -8.17 -6.43 -14.71
CA GLN A 24 -9.31 -6.70 -15.58
C GLN A 24 -8.81 -7.07 -16.97
N VAL A 25 -9.18 -8.25 -17.45
CA VAL A 25 -8.92 -8.64 -18.84
C VAL A 25 -9.88 -7.90 -19.75
N LEU A 26 -9.35 -7.09 -20.67
CA LEU A 26 -10.13 -6.37 -21.68
C LEU A 26 -10.24 -7.18 -22.98
N ALA A 27 -9.19 -7.89 -23.36
CA ALA A 27 -9.17 -8.76 -24.54
C ALA A 27 -8.15 -9.90 -24.37
N ALA A 28 -8.41 -11.05 -24.99
CA ALA A 28 -7.50 -12.18 -25.03
C ALA A 28 -7.26 -12.63 -26.47
N GLY A 29 -6.00 -12.60 -26.91
CA GLY A 29 -5.54 -13.10 -28.19
C GLY A 29 -4.94 -14.51 -28.09
N LYS A 30 -4.34 -14.99 -29.18
CA LYS A 30 -3.71 -16.32 -29.23
C LYS A 30 -2.42 -16.41 -28.41
N SER A 31 -1.71 -15.30 -28.24
CA SER A 31 -0.39 -15.25 -27.59
C SER A 31 -0.26 -14.14 -26.54
N GLU A 32 -1.27 -13.29 -26.40
CA GLU A 32 -1.22 -12.12 -25.52
C GLU A 32 -2.60 -11.81 -24.92
N VAL A 33 -2.60 -11.16 -23.78
CA VAL A 33 -3.81 -10.72 -23.08
C VAL A 33 -3.68 -9.24 -22.79
N LEU A 34 -4.66 -8.46 -23.21
CA LEU A 34 -4.76 -7.05 -22.84
C LEU A 34 -5.43 -6.95 -21.48
N VAL A 35 -4.68 -6.44 -20.51
CA VAL A 35 -5.16 -6.23 -19.14
C VAL A 35 -5.17 -4.75 -18.80
N GLN A 36 -6.21 -4.32 -18.10
CA GLN A 36 -6.25 -3.05 -17.39
C GLN A 36 -5.88 -3.31 -15.93
N ILE A 37 -4.92 -2.53 -15.44
CA ILE A 37 -4.50 -2.55 -14.05
C ILE A 37 -5.04 -1.30 -13.39
N SER A 38 -5.89 -1.49 -12.38
CA SER A 38 -6.36 -0.41 -11.53
C SER A 38 -5.61 -0.50 -10.22
N HIS A 39 -4.70 0.44 -10.00
CA HIS A 39 -4.04 0.56 -8.71
C HIS A 39 -5.03 1.01 -7.67
N ARG A 40 -5.01 0.38 -6.50
CA ARG A 40 -5.73 0.93 -5.36
C ARG A 40 -5.03 2.22 -4.99
N GLU A 41 -5.71 3.36 -5.11
CA GLU A 41 -5.25 4.58 -4.47
C GLU A 41 -5.05 4.25 -2.99
N GLN A 42 -3.79 4.20 -2.56
CA GLN A 42 -3.46 4.33 -1.16
C GLN A 42 -3.89 5.74 -0.81
N THR A 43 -5.14 5.88 -0.39
CA THR A 43 -5.64 7.10 0.23
C THR A 43 -4.86 7.23 1.53
N ALA A 44 -3.66 7.81 1.45
CA ALA A 44 -3.04 8.50 2.55
C ALA A 44 -3.92 9.72 2.82
N SER A 45 -5.11 9.46 3.38
CA SER A 45 -6.02 10.51 3.78
C SER A 45 -5.27 11.33 4.83
N PRO A 46 -5.13 12.66 4.69
CA PRO A 46 -4.50 13.51 5.70
C PRO A 46 -5.14 13.34 7.09
N GLY A 47 -6.43 12.96 7.12
CA GLY A 47 -7.13 12.58 8.34
C GLY A 47 -6.59 11.31 9.02
N SER A 48 -5.92 10.41 8.29
CA SER A 48 -5.39 9.15 8.83
C SER A 48 -4.17 9.35 9.73
N ALA A 49 -3.31 10.32 9.46
CA ALA A 49 -2.16 10.62 10.33
C ALA A 49 -2.63 11.28 11.63
N ARG A 50 -3.62 12.19 11.54
CA ARG A 50 -4.23 12.83 12.72
C ARG A 50 -5.08 11.84 13.52
N ALA A 51 -5.82 10.95 12.86
CA ALA A 51 -6.56 9.87 13.51
C ALA A 51 -5.63 8.83 14.14
N TRP A 52 -4.50 8.52 13.48
CA TRP A 52 -3.44 7.68 14.06
C TRP A 52 -2.82 8.33 15.30
N LEU A 53 -2.59 9.65 15.29
CA LEU A 53 -2.14 10.35 16.50
C LEU A 53 -3.15 10.26 17.65
N GLU A 54 -4.45 10.42 17.37
CA GLU A 54 -5.49 10.30 18.40
C GLU A 54 -5.53 8.89 19.00
N THR A 55 -5.25 7.82 18.22
CA THR A 55 -5.13 6.45 18.75
C THR A 55 -3.77 6.17 19.40
N ALA A 56 -2.71 6.84 18.96
CA ALA A 56 -1.33 6.68 19.45
C ALA A 56 -0.96 7.63 20.59
N ARG A 57 -1.87 8.51 21.05
CA ARG A 57 -1.68 9.51 22.11
C ARG A 57 -1.10 8.96 23.42
N GLY A 58 -1.21 7.64 23.67
CA GLY A 58 -0.62 6.97 24.83
C GLY A 58 0.81 6.46 24.63
N SER A 59 1.28 6.35 23.38
CA SER A 59 2.53 5.67 23.01
C SER A 59 3.52 6.54 22.25
N VAL A 60 3.05 7.66 21.65
CA VAL A 60 3.88 8.55 20.84
C VAL A 60 3.70 9.98 21.34
N LYS A 61 4.82 10.60 21.76
CA LYS A 61 4.86 12.02 22.10
C LYS A 61 5.42 12.79 20.91
N LEU A 62 4.59 13.64 20.31
CA LEU A 62 5.05 14.60 19.32
C LEU A 62 6.04 15.57 19.96
N ALA A 63 7.22 15.73 19.38
CA ALA A 63 8.10 16.84 19.71
C ALA A 63 7.49 18.15 19.17
N GLY A 64 7.77 19.28 19.84
CA GLY A 64 7.27 20.58 19.39
C GLY A 64 7.78 20.92 17.99
N GLY A 65 6.88 20.93 16.99
CA GLY A 65 7.20 21.21 15.59
C GLY A 65 7.20 19.98 14.66
N GLU A 66 7.01 18.78 15.21
CA GLU A 66 6.95 17.53 14.43
C GLU A 66 5.56 17.33 13.81
N SER A 67 5.51 16.96 12.53
CA SER A 67 4.23 16.66 11.89
C SER A 67 3.72 15.26 12.28
N ALA A 68 2.40 15.08 12.24
CA ALA A 68 1.75 13.79 12.46
C ALA A 68 2.27 12.67 11.56
N VAL A 69 2.73 13.05 10.36
CA VAL A 69 3.27 12.13 9.37
C VAL A 69 4.68 11.70 9.77
N ASP A 70 5.51 12.63 10.22
CA ASP A 70 6.89 12.35 10.65
C ASP A 70 6.92 11.41 11.85
N ALA A 71 6.09 11.67 12.85
CA ALA A 71 6.00 10.82 14.04
C ALA A 71 5.47 9.41 13.72
N ARG A 72 4.57 9.29 12.74
CA ARG A 72 4.08 7.99 12.25
C ARG A 72 5.18 7.22 11.53
N MET A 73 5.94 7.89 10.68
CA MET A 73 7.06 7.29 9.97
C MET A 73 8.14 6.82 10.96
N ALA A 74 8.49 7.65 11.95
CA ALA A 74 9.43 7.29 13.01
C ALA A 74 8.97 6.07 13.83
N TYR A 75 7.70 6.04 14.26
CA TYR A 75 7.14 4.91 14.99
C TYR A 75 7.23 3.59 14.21
N TYR A 76 6.90 3.60 12.92
CA TYR A 76 6.98 2.39 12.11
C TYR A 76 8.42 2.00 11.76
N ALA A 77 9.30 2.98 11.58
CA ALA A 77 10.72 2.73 11.39
C ALA A 77 11.33 2.02 12.61
N GLU A 78 10.99 2.47 13.82
CA GLU A 78 11.43 1.82 15.07
C GLU A 78 10.79 0.44 15.26
N LYS A 79 9.47 0.34 15.05
CA LYS A 79 8.72 -0.93 15.25
C LYS A 79 9.19 -2.06 14.34
N TYR A 80 9.60 -1.74 13.12
CA TYR A 80 10.03 -2.73 12.13
C TYR A 80 11.56 -2.75 11.90
N GLY A 81 12.33 -2.02 12.72
CA GLY A 81 13.79 -2.00 12.64
C GLY A 81 14.32 -1.41 11.32
N LEU A 82 13.59 -0.48 10.72
CA LEU A 82 13.96 0.19 9.46
C LEU A 82 14.75 1.50 9.69
N GLY A 83 14.91 1.91 10.95
CA GLY A 83 15.73 3.06 11.35
C GLY A 83 16.97 2.60 12.10
N GLY A 84 18.05 2.32 11.36
CA GLY A 84 19.34 1.89 11.91
C GLY A 84 20.06 0.90 11.03
#